data_AF-A0A1E5NZ89-F1
#
_entry.id   AF-A0A1E5NZ89-F1
#
_cell.length_a   1.000
_cell.length_b   1.000
_cell.length_c   1.000
_cell.angle_alpha   90.00
_cell.angle_beta   90.00
_cell.angle_gamma   90.00
#
_symmetry.space_group_name_H-M   'P 1'
#
loop_
_entity.id
_entity.type
_entity.pdbx_description
1 polymer ?
#
loop_
_entity_poly.entity_id
_entity_poly.type
_entity_poly.pdbx_seq_one_letter_code
_entity_poly.pdbx_strand_id
1 'polypeptide(L)' 'MTTAPARTTLLTACRLCTGRPATILESVSVSRLDNNRIADQRASELGDGAHTHADVSGDMHTVRPTGATS' A
#
# COMPACT_ATOMS: atom_id res chain seq x y z
N MET A 1 -10.67 12.99 -4.14
CA MET A 1 -9.83 11.79 -3.94
C MET A 1 -9.66 11.16 -5.31
N THR A 2 -8.44 11.16 -5.85
CA THR A 2 -8.17 10.64 -7.20
C THR A 2 -7.52 9.28 -7.05
N THR A 3 -8.24 8.21 -7.41
CA THR A 3 -7.71 6.85 -7.34
C THR A 3 -6.85 6.60 -8.56
N ALA A 4 -5.53 6.47 -8.37
CA ALA A 4 -4.59 6.09 -9.42
C ALA A 4 -4.75 4.60 -9.78
N PRO A 5 -4.45 4.17 -11.02
CA PRO A 5 -4.51 2.76 -11.41
C PRO A 5 -3.52 1.91 -10.61
N ALA A 6 -3.89 0.66 -10.35
CA ALA A 6 -3.04 -0.29 -9.66
C ALA A 6 -1.71 -0.49 -10.39
N ARG A 7 -0.59 -0.41 -9.66
CA ARG A 7 0.77 -0.59 -10.19
C ARG A 7 1.51 -1.63 -9.38
N THR A 8 2.26 -2.50 -10.05
CA THR A 8 3.12 -3.49 -9.38
C THR A 8 4.50 -2.90 -9.12
N THR A 9 5.03 -3.06 -7.91
CA THR A 9 6.37 -2.59 -7.53
C THR A 9 7.09 -3.63 -6.66
N LEU A 10 8.42 -3.64 -6.71
CA LEU A 10 9.25 -4.47 -5.84
C LEU A 10 9.63 -3.67 -4.59
N LEU A 11 9.16 -4.13 -3.43
CA LEU A 11 9.38 -3.46 -2.14
C LEU A 11 10.46 -4.21 -1.35
N THR A 12 11.72 -3.86 -1.60
CA THR A 12 12.89 -4.57 -1.07
C THR A 12 13.02 -4.47 0.46
N ALA A 13 12.45 -3.44 1.08
CA ALA A 13 12.55 -3.18 2.52
C ALA A 13 11.33 -3.64 3.34
N CYS A 14 10.26 -4.10 2.70
CA CYS A 14 9.05 -4.53 3.39
C CYS A 14 9.16 -5.99 3.84
N ARG A 15 9.08 -6.25 5.16
CA ARG A 15 9.05 -7.63 5.69
C ARG A 15 7.83 -8.45 5.24
N LEU A 16 6.73 -7.79 4.87
CA LEU A 16 5.53 -8.47 4.36
C LEU A 16 5.61 -8.70 2.84
N CYS A 17 6.45 -7.94 2.12
CA CYS A 17 6.69 -8.13 0.69
C CYS A 17 8.06 -8.73 0.37
N THR A 18 8.84 -9.18 1.35
CA THR A 18 10.26 -9.50 1.18
C THR A 18 10.48 -10.47 0.01
N GLY A 19 11.13 -9.97 -1.05
CA GLY A 19 11.45 -10.73 -2.26
C GLY A 19 10.27 -10.96 -3.22
N ARG A 20 9.10 -10.36 -2.99
CA ARG A 20 7.89 -10.54 -3.80
C ARG A 20 7.45 -9.22 -4.42
N PRO A 21 6.93 -9.23 -5.66
CA PRO A 21 6.25 -8.05 -6.20
C PRO A 21 5.02 -7.76 -5.33
N ALA A 22 4.67 -6.50 -5.15
CA ALA A 22 3.44 -6.08 -4.52
C ALA A 22 2.61 -5.23 -5.48
N THR A 23 1.29 -5.38 -5.43
CA THR A 23 0.36 -4.53 -6.17
C THR A 23 -0.07 -3.39 -5.26
N ILE A 24 0.13 -2.16 -5.73
CA ILE A 24 -0.48 -0.97 -5.15
C ILE A 24 -1.97 -1.02 -5.48
N LEU A 25 -2.80 -1.13 -4.45
CA LEU A 25 -4.25 -1.18 -4.57
C LEU A 25 -4.83 0.23 -4.62
N GLU A 26 -4.31 1.11 -3.74
CA GLU A 26 -4.79 2.48 -3.60
C GLU A 26 -3.64 3.41 -3.21
N SER A 27 -3.78 4.69 -3.53
CA SER A 27 -2.83 5.76 -3.15
C SER A 27 -3.61 6.93 -2.55
N VAL A 28 -3.12 7.42 -1.41
CA VAL A 28 -3.72 8.50 -0.63
C VAL A 28 -2.73 9.65 -0.56
N SER A 29 -3.08 10.75 -1.24
CA SER A 29 -2.30 11.98 -1.33
C SER A 29 -3.06 13.17 -0.70
N VAL A 30 -3.53 13.02 0.54
CA VAL A 30 -4.14 14.13 1.32
C VAL A 30 -3.10 14.78 2.24
N SER A 31 -3.51 15.70 3.11
CA SER A 31 -2.63 16.28 4.15
C SER A 31 -1.89 15.17 4.91
N ARG A 32 -0.56 15.28 4.97
CA ARG A 32 0.38 14.24 5.45
C ARG A 32 0.01 13.59 6.80
N LEU A 33 -0.66 14.33 7.68
CA LEU A 33 -1.13 13.85 8.99
C LEU A 33 -2.21 12.76 8.89
N ASP A 34 -3.10 12.86 7.91
CA ASP A 34 -4.23 11.92 7.76
C ASP A 34 -3.94 10.76 6.81
N ASN A 35 -2.93 10.90 5.93
CA ASN A 35 -2.58 9.88 4.93
C ASN A 35 -2.36 8.50 5.56
N ASN A 36 -1.59 8.45 6.66
CA ASN A 36 -1.26 7.19 7.31
C ASN A 36 -2.51 6.52 7.90
N ARG A 37 -3.33 7.29 8.62
CA ARG A 37 -4.58 6.79 9.21
C ARG A 37 -5.55 6.28 8.16
N ILE A 38 -5.74 7.03 7.07
CA ILE A 38 -6.66 6.65 6.00
C ILE A 38 -6.15 5.38 5.29
N ALA A 39 -4.86 5.32 4.94
CA ALA A 39 -4.28 4.16 4.30
C ALA A 39 -4.34 2.91 5.19
N ASP A 40 -4.12 3.05 6.50
CA ASP A 40 -4.14 1.94 7.46
C ASP A 40 -5.56 1.38 7.65
N GLN A 41 -6.55 2.29 7.73
CA GLN A 41 -7.96 1.89 7.71
C GLN A 41 -8.30 1.13 6.42
N ARG A 42 -7.85 1.61 5.25
CA ARG A 42 -8.08 0.92 3.97
C ARG A 42 -7.42 -0.44 3.90
N ALA A 43 -6.17 -0.56 4.38
CA ALA A 43 -5.49 -1.84 4.45
C ALA A 43 -6.26 -2.84 5.34
N SER A 44 -6.79 -2.38 6.48
CA SER A 44 -7.61 -3.19 7.38
C SER A 44 -8.93 -3.61 6.74
N GLU A 45 -9.61 -2.71 6.02
CA GLU A 45 -10.84 -3.00 5.27
C GLU A 45 -10.61 -4.01 4.14
N LEU A 46 -9.46 -3.96 3.47
CA LEU A 46 -9.12 -4.84 2.35
C LEU A 46 -8.70 -6.25 2.78
N GLY A 47 -8.16 -6.42 4.00
CA GLY A 47 -7.70 -7.71 4.50
C GLY A 47 -6.63 -8.39 3.64
N ASP A 48 -6.48 -9.71 3.78
CA ASP A 48 -5.61 -10.57 2.95
C ASP A 48 -4.14 -10.09 2.83
N GLY A 49 -3.55 -9.65 3.94
CA GLY A 49 -2.16 -9.18 3.96
C GLY A 49 -1.93 -7.83 3.28
N ALA A 50 -3.00 -7.07 3.01
CA ALA A 50 -2.88 -5.67 2.65
C ALA A 50 -2.23 -4.86 3.80
N HIS A 51 -1.35 -3.93 3.45
CA HIS A 51 -0.66 -3.07 4.41
C HIS A 51 -0.20 -1.79 3.70
N THR A 52 0.33 -0.83 4.47
CA THR A 52 0.64 0.50 3.97
C THR A 52 2.12 0.74 3.73
N HIS A 53 2.44 1.60 2.77
CA HIS A 53 3.78 2.13 2.48
C HIS A 53 3.73 3.62 2.28
N ALA A 54 4.72 4.33 2.81
CA ALA A 54 4.97 5.72 2.43
C ALA A 54 5.89 5.76 1.20
N ASP A 55 5.61 6.63 0.25
CA ASP A 55 6.58 6.99 -0.78
C ASP A 55 7.55 8.09 -0.31
N VAL A 56 8.49 8.44 -1.18
CA VAL A 56 9.47 9.52 -0.93
C VAL A 56 8.83 10.91 -0.88
N SER A 57 7.64 11.08 -1.48
CA SER A 57 6.88 12.33 -1.53
C SER A 57 6.06 12.54 -0.26
N GLY A 58 5.83 11.49 0.54
CA GLY A 58 4.97 11.48 1.72
C GLY A 58 3.53 11.03 1.46
N ASP A 59 3.25 10.51 0.26
CA ASP A 59 2.00 9.85 -0.07
C ASP A 59 1.98 8.44 0.52
N MET A 60 0.78 7.97 0.87
CA MET A 60 0.59 6.63 1.44
C MET A 60 -0.08 5.70 0.43
N HIS A 61 0.48 4.51 0.26
CA HIS A 61 -0.01 3.49 -0.64
C HIS A 61 -0.48 2.29 0.15
N THR A 62 -1.68 1.81 -0.14
CA THR A 62 -2.12 0.49 0.32
C THR A 62 -1.66 -0.53 -0.70
N VAL A 63 -0.88 -1.53 -0.26
CA VAL A 63 -0.29 -2.54 -1.13
C VAL A 63 -0.62 -3.95 -0.66
N ARG A 64 -0.56 -4.91 -1.57
CA ARG A 64 -0.68 -6.34 -1.27
C ARG A 64 0.41 -7.15 -1.98
N PRO A 65 1.10 -8.08 -1.31
CA PRO A 65 2.06 -8.97 -1.97
C PRO A 65 1.37 -9.81 -3.05
N THR A 66 1.95 -9.84 -4.25
CA THR A 66 1.50 -10.74 -5.33
C THR A 66 1.90 -12.18 -5.01
N GLY A 67 0.92 -13.08 -5.09
CA GLY A 67 1.11 -14.50 -4.80
C GLY A 67 1.00 -14.90 -3.33
N ALA A 68 0.54 -14.02 -2.42
CA ALA A 68 0.04 -14.47 -1.12
C ALA A 68 -1.13 -15.43 -1.36
N THR A 69 -0.82 -16.70 -1.56
CA THR A 69 -1.77 -17.81 -1.64
C THR A 69 -2.31 -18.01 -0.24
N SER A 70 -3.64 -17.92 -0.12
CA SER A 70 -4.41 -18.40 1.02
C SER A 70 -4.01 -19.82 1.42
#